data_AF-A0A7M7R410-F1
#
_entry.id   AF-A0A7M7R410-F1
#
_cell.length_a   1.000
_cell.length_b   1.000
_cell.length_c   1.000
_cell.angle_alpha   90.00
_cell.angle_beta   90.00
_cell.angle_gamma   90.00
#
_symmetry.space_group_name_H-M   'P 1'
#
loop_
_entity.id
_entity.type
_entity.pdbx_description
1 polymer ?
#
loop_
_entity_poly.entity_id
_entity_poly.type
_entity_poly.pdbx_seq_one_letter_code
_entity_poly.pdbx_strand_id
1 'polypeptide(L)'
;MADSNSQLREIGYPYKIVDHTRERKKGITARSLEDLVNTARARFSIPKEANLTVVLEQDGTEIDDEEYFATIEKNTNLMILYGRQKWIAPKTEKSVPHLIVVDDTDYSGKSQNVNTGKNFKSSQIQVGSLVTSLQNEPSQMSLLSGTDLEMLSDMDPDSVADMISDRSLKYQYVRCAD
;
A
#
# COMPACT_ATOMS: atom_id res chain seq x y z
N MET A 1 -28.04 13.39 -53.16
CA MET A 1 -27.78 13.34 -51.71
C MET A 1 -26.29 13.11 -51.53
N ALA A 2 -25.59 14.01 -50.83
CA ALA A 2 -24.18 13.81 -50.51
C ALA A 2 -24.10 13.03 -49.21
N ASP A 3 -23.73 11.76 -49.30
CA ASP A 3 -23.52 10.92 -48.12
C ASP A 3 -22.37 11.48 -47.30
N SER A 4 -22.77 11.95 -46.12
CA SER A 4 -21.89 12.47 -45.09
C SER A 4 -21.26 11.29 -44.36
N ASN A 5 -20.07 11.55 -43.81
CA ASN A 5 -19.53 10.87 -42.64
C ASN A 5 -18.61 9.66 -42.84
N SER A 6 -17.60 9.80 -43.69
CA SER A 6 -16.30 9.18 -43.44
C SER A 6 -15.47 10.11 -42.56
N GLN A 7 -15.84 10.22 -41.27
CA GLN A 7 -14.92 10.67 -40.22
C GLN A 7 -13.67 9.79 -40.32
N LEU A 8 -12.62 10.33 -40.96
CA LEU A 8 -11.24 9.89 -40.78
C LEU A 8 -11.04 9.76 -39.28
N ARG A 9 -10.99 8.52 -38.78
CA ARG A 9 -10.65 8.26 -37.38
C ARG A 9 -9.21 8.72 -37.21
N GLU A 10 -9.03 9.95 -36.75
CA GLU A 10 -7.73 10.46 -36.30
C GLU A 10 -7.13 9.38 -35.39
N ILE A 11 -5.88 8.99 -35.69
CA ILE A 11 -5.19 7.84 -35.11
C ILE A 11 -4.80 8.18 -33.67
N GLY A 12 -5.78 8.25 -32.77
CA GLY A 12 -5.53 8.37 -31.34
C GLY A 12 -5.17 7.02 -30.74
N TYR A 13 -4.47 7.05 -29.61
CA TYR A 13 -4.15 5.86 -28.86
C TYR A 13 -5.31 5.51 -27.92
N PRO A 14 -5.71 4.23 -27.84
CA PRO A 14 -6.74 3.81 -26.89
C PRO A 14 -6.16 3.80 -25.48
N TYR A 15 -6.85 4.40 -24.53
CA TYR A 15 -6.53 4.39 -23.10
C TYR A 15 -7.73 3.86 -22.33
N LYS A 16 -7.46 3.13 -21.23
CA LYS A 16 -8.52 2.61 -20.36
C LYS A 16 -8.69 3.56 -19.19
N ILE A 17 -9.84 4.22 -19.12
CA ILE A 17 -10.15 5.17 -18.06
C ILE A 17 -11.11 4.53 -17.06
N VAL A 18 -10.75 4.56 -15.78
CA VAL A 18 -11.56 4.05 -14.68
C VAL A 18 -12.03 5.17 -13.78
N ASP A 19 -13.19 4.97 -13.17
CA ASP A 19 -13.73 5.87 -12.16
C ASP A 19 -13.02 5.71 -10.81
N HIS A 20 -13.24 6.65 -9.90
CA HIS A 20 -12.69 6.61 -8.55
C HIS A 20 -13.10 5.36 -7.75
N THR A 21 -14.29 4.79 -8.02
CA THR A 21 -14.75 3.53 -7.40
C THR A 21 -14.21 2.27 -8.09
N ARG A 22 -13.51 2.41 -9.23
CA ARG A 22 -13.08 1.31 -10.13
C ARG A 22 -14.22 0.46 -10.71
N GLU A 23 -15.48 0.81 -10.46
CA GLU A 23 -16.65 0.06 -10.96
C GLU A 23 -16.94 0.34 -12.43
N ARG A 24 -16.70 1.59 -12.87
CA ARG A 24 -16.93 2.00 -14.26
C ARG A 24 -15.61 2.12 -15.00
N LYS A 25 -15.49 1.41 -16.13
CA LYS A 25 -14.32 1.47 -17.02
C LYS A 25 -14.78 1.87 -18.42
N LYS A 26 -14.09 2.82 -19.03
CA LYS A 26 -14.38 3.35 -20.38
C LYS A 26 -13.10 3.41 -21.19
N GLY A 27 -13.13 2.88 -22.41
CA GLY A 27 -12.07 3.10 -23.38
C GLY A 27 -12.19 4.49 -23.99
N ILE A 28 -11.14 5.29 -23.92
CA ILE A 28 -11.06 6.62 -24.53
C ILE A 28 -9.90 6.62 -25.51
N THR A 29 -10.15 7.06 -26.74
CA THR A 29 -9.11 7.25 -27.73
C THR A 29 -8.68 8.71 -27.70
N ALA A 30 -7.39 8.97 -27.46
CA ALA A 30 -6.86 10.33 -27.37
C ALA A 30 -5.45 10.40 -27.98
N ARG A 31 -5.06 11.60 -28.41
CA ARG A 31 -3.70 11.89 -28.94
C ARG A 31 -2.82 12.70 -28.00
N SER A 32 -3.44 13.39 -27.05
CA SER A 32 -2.79 14.28 -26.10
C SER A 32 -3.54 14.22 -24.76
N LEU A 33 -2.89 14.65 -23.68
CA LEU A 33 -3.47 14.70 -22.35
C LEU A 33 -4.71 15.61 -22.33
N GLU A 34 -4.66 16.76 -23.00
CA GLU A 34 -5.80 17.68 -23.09
C GLU A 34 -7.03 17.00 -23.74
N ASP A 35 -6.82 16.28 -24.84
CA ASP A 35 -7.88 15.56 -25.55
C ASP A 35 -8.45 14.41 -24.71
N LEU A 36 -7.58 13.70 -23.99
CA LEU A 36 -7.99 12.67 -23.03
C LEU A 36 -8.88 13.27 -21.95
N VAL A 37 -8.46 14.38 -21.34
CA VAL A 37 -9.18 15.08 -20.27
C VAL A 37 -10.54 15.56 -20.76
N ASN A 38 -10.59 16.20 -21.93
CA ASN A 38 -11.84 16.69 -22.51
C ASN A 38 -12.82 15.56 -22.84
N THR A 39 -12.32 14.48 -23.44
CA THR A 39 -13.13 13.31 -23.75
C THR A 39 -13.56 12.58 -22.48
N ALA A 40 -12.71 12.50 -21.46
CA ALA A 40 -13.04 11.92 -20.16
C ALA A 40 -14.14 12.72 -19.45
N ARG A 41 -14.06 14.06 -19.41
CA ARG A 41 -15.13 14.91 -18.86
C ARG A 41 -16.47 14.62 -19.53
N ALA A 42 -16.50 14.57 -20.86
CA ALA A 42 -17.71 14.28 -21.61
C ALA A 42 -18.24 12.87 -21.32
N ARG A 43 -17.36 11.87 -21.29
CA ARG A 43 -17.74 10.47 -21.05
C ARG A 43 -18.23 10.23 -19.63
N PHE A 44 -17.65 10.88 -18.62
CA PHE A 44 -18.02 10.69 -17.23
C PHE A 44 -19.03 11.73 -16.72
N SER A 45 -19.52 12.62 -17.60
CA SER A 45 -20.52 13.65 -17.27
C SER A 45 -20.07 14.55 -16.12
N ILE A 46 -18.77 14.90 -16.10
CA ILE A 46 -18.17 15.73 -15.05
C ILE A 46 -18.42 17.21 -15.40
N PRO A 47 -18.86 18.04 -14.43
CA PRO A 47 -19.07 19.46 -14.66
C PRO A 47 -17.76 20.17 -15.05
N LYS A 48 -17.83 21.11 -15.99
CA LYS A 48 -16.65 21.87 -16.48
C LYS A 48 -15.97 22.70 -15.38
N GLU A 49 -16.71 23.06 -14.34
CA GLU A 49 -16.24 23.81 -13.18
C GLU A 49 -15.40 22.95 -12.23
N ALA A 50 -15.49 21.62 -12.34
CA ALA A 50 -14.71 20.71 -11.50
C ALA A 50 -13.30 20.51 -12.09
N ASN A 51 -12.29 20.72 -11.24
CA ASN A 51 -10.93 20.32 -11.57
C ASN A 51 -10.89 18.79 -11.73
N LEU A 52 -10.42 18.35 -12.90
CA LEU A 52 -10.25 16.94 -13.23
C LEU A 52 -8.76 16.64 -13.19
N THR A 53 -8.38 15.68 -12.37
CA THR A 53 -7.04 15.14 -12.26
C THR A 53 -7.01 13.76 -12.87
N VAL A 54 -6.02 13.49 -13.70
CA VAL A 54 -5.78 12.15 -14.27
C VAL A 54 -4.61 11.55 -13.53
N VAL A 55 -4.78 10.32 -13.06
CA VAL A 55 -3.73 9.59 -12.34
C VAL A 55 -3.57 8.18 -12.92
N LEU A 56 -2.43 7.54 -12.69
CA LEU A 56 -2.25 6.12 -12.96
C LEU A 56 -3.11 5.29 -12.00
N GLU A 57 -3.77 4.26 -12.52
CA GLU A 57 -4.60 3.37 -11.69
C GLU A 57 -3.75 2.55 -10.71
N GLN A 58 -2.52 2.21 -11.09
CA GLN A 58 -1.61 1.31 -10.38
C GLN A 58 -1.07 1.90 -9.08
N ASP A 59 -0.57 3.13 -9.12
CA ASP A 59 0.16 3.76 -8.00
C ASP A 59 -0.35 5.17 -7.65
N GLY A 60 -1.31 5.69 -8.43
CA GLY A 60 -1.88 7.02 -8.19
C GLY A 60 -0.98 8.17 -8.63
N THR A 61 0.08 7.91 -9.42
CA THR A 61 0.92 8.97 -9.98
C THR A 61 0.08 9.92 -10.83
N GLU A 62 0.15 11.22 -10.52
CA GLU A 62 -0.56 12.25 -11.28
C GLU A 62 0.10 12.48 -12.64
N ILE A 63 -0.75 12.71 -13.64
CA ILE A 63 -0.35 13.00 -15.01
C ILE A 63 -0.82 14.42 -15.31
N ASP A 64 0.08 15.38 -15.13
CA ASP A 64 -0.17 16.80 -15.34
C ASP A 64 0.58 17.38 -16.56
N ASP A 65 1.53 16.63 -17.12
CA ASP A 65 2.32 17.01 -18.30
C ASP A 65 2.20 16.02 -19.50
N GLU A 66 2.40 16.57 -20.70
CA GLU A 66 2.31 15.81 -21.96
C GLU A 66 3.53 14.90 -22.15
N GLU A 67 4.70 15.31 -21.64
CA GLU A 67 5.93 14.53 -21.72
C GLU A 67 5.77 13.19 -21.00
N TYR A 68 5.24 13.20 -19.78
CA TYR A 68 4.91 11.99 -19.03
C TYR A 68 3.85 11.18 -19.75
N PHE A 69 2.76 11.82 -20.21
CA PHE A 69 1.69 11.15 -20.94
C PHE A 69 2.20 10.38 -22.18
N ALA A 70 3.18 10.93 -22.90
CA ALA A 70 3.80 10.28 -24.07
C ALA A 70 4.63 9.03 -23.70
N THR A 71 5.14 8.92 -22.47
CA THR A 71 5.86 7.74 -21.99
C THR A 71 4.94 6.60 -21.53
N ILE A 72 3.66 6.91 -21.28
CA ILE A 72 2.69 5.92 -20.79
C ILE A 72 2.36 4.91 -21.89
N GLU A 73 2.37 3.64 -21.51
CA GLU A 73 2.00 2.57 -22.43
C GLU A 73 0.52 2.66 -22.87
N LYS A 74 0.27 2.34 -24.14
CA LYS A 74 -1.05 2.42 -24.80
C LYS A 74 -2.12 1.47 -24.24
N ASN A 75 -1.83 0.69 -23.20
CA ASN A 75 -2.77 -0.22 -22.56
C ASN A 75 -2.93 0.04 -21.06
N THR A 76 -2.32 1.13 -20.57
CA THR A 76 -2.34 1.52 -19.17
C THR A 76 -3.74 1.91 -18.73
N ASN A 77 -4.11 1.49 -17.52
CA ASN A 77 -5.32 1.96 -16.86
C ASN A 77 -5.03 3.28 -16.18
N LEU A 78 -5.78 4.30 -16.53
CA LEU A 78 -5.76 5.62 -15.90
C LEU A 78 -7.04 5.78 -15.09
N MET A 79 -6.95 6.47 -13.97
CA MET A 79 -8.09 6.83 -13.16
C MET A 79 -8.32 8.32 -13.25
N ILE A 80 -9.58 8.72 -13.35
CA ILE A 80 -9.95 10.13 -13.26
C ILE A 80 -10.52 10.44 -11.89
N LEU A 81 -10.12 11.59 -11.37
CA LEU A 81 -10.56 12.12 -10.09
C LEU A 81 -11.08 13.53 -10.32
N TYR A 82 -12.18 13.89 -9.66
CA TYR A 82 -12.69 15.25 -9.71
C TYR A 82 -13.10 15.77 -8.34
N GLY A 83 -12.97 17.08 -8.15
CA GLY A 83 -13.34 17.76 -6.91
C GLY A 83 -12.41 17.40 -5.74
N ARG A 84 -12.93 16.66 -4.74
CA ARG A 84 -12.19 16.26 -3.52
C ARG A 84 -11.82 14.78 -3.50
N GLN A 85 -11.98 14.09 -4.62
CA GLN A 85 -11.62 12.68 -4.76
C GLN A 85 -10.10 12.56 -4.75
N LYS A 86 -9.60 11.51 -4.08
CA LYS A 86 -8.19 11.14 -4.08
C LYS A 86 -8.07 9.71 -4.58
N TRP A 87 -6.94 9.40 -5.21
CA TRP A 87 -6.62 8.02 -5.52
C TRP A 87 -6.48 7.25 -4.20
N ILE A 88 -7.11 6.08 -4.15
CA ILE A 88 -7.02 5.16 -3.02
C ILE A 88 -6.44 3.88 -3.58
N ALA A 89 -5.38 3.37 -2.96
CA ALA A 89 -4.83 2.07 -3.31
C ALA A 89 -5.93 1.01 -3.32
N PRO A 90 -5.93 0.08 -4.29
CA PRO A 90 -6.90 -1.00 -4.29
C PRO A 90 -6.76 -1.74 -2.95
N LYS A 91 -7.88 -1.92 -2.23
CA LYS A 91 -7.91 -2.68 -0.99
C LYS A 91 -7.43 -4.09 -1.30
N THR A 92 -6.16 -4.37 -1.08
CA THR A 92 -5.72 -5.73 -0.88
C THR A 92 -6.46 -6.18 0.39
N GLU A 93 -7.18 -7.29 0.36
CA GLU A 93 -7.93 -7.79 1.53
C GLU A 93 -7.03 -8.19 2.71
N LYS A 94 -5.76 -7.77 2.71
CA LYS A 94 -4.76 -7.95 3.76
C LYS A 94 -4.29 -6.65 4.39
N SER A 95 -4.79 -5.49 3.98
CA SER A 95 -4.49 -4.21 4.64
C SER A 95 -5.73 -3.71 5.36
N VAL A 96 -5.76 -3.95 6.68
CA VAL A 96 -6.62 -3.21 7.60
C VAL A 96 -6.41 -1.71 7.35
N PRO A 97 -7.47 -0.89 7.24
CA PRO A 97 -7.32 0.54 7.03
C PRO A 97 -6.54 1.11 8.22
N HIS A 98 -5.35 1.63 7.94
CA HIS A 98 -4.61 2.52 8.83
C HIS A 98 -5.47 3.78 8.99
N LEU A 99 -6.43 3.73 9.93
CA LEU A 99 -6.95 4.93 10.56
C LEU A 99 -5.71 5.62 11.12
N ILE A 100 -5.37 6.75 10.51
CA ILE A 100 -4.38 7.67 11.04
C ILE A 100 -4.93 8.08 12.40
N VAL A 101 -4.50 7.40 13.46
CA VAL A 101 -4.67 7.88 14.82
C VAL A 101 -3.83 9.14 14.84
N VAL A 102 -4.50 10.27 14.84
CA VAL A 102 -3.88 11.57 15.05
C VAL A 102 -3.14 11.45 16.37
N ASP A 103 -1.83 11.65 16.32
CA ASP A 103 -0.90 11.54 17.43
C ASP A 103 -1.35 12.50 18.54
N ASP A 104 -1.97 11.97 19.59
CA ASP A 104 -2.28 12.71 20.80
C ASP A 104 -1.01 12.78 21.65
N THR A 105 -0.39 13.95 21.62
CA THR A 105 0.75 14.38 22.42
C THR A 105 0.63 14.02 23.92
N ASP A 106 1.75 13.56 24.46
CA ASP A 106 2.20 13.37 25.85
C ASP A 106 1.52 14.13 27.01
N TYR A 107 0.23 13.92 27.28
CA TYR A 107 -0.32 14.32 28.58
C TYR A 107 -0.01 13.27 29.66
N SER A 108 1.03 13.56 30.46
CA SER A 108 1.34 12.89 31.72
C SER A 108 0.20 13.08 32.74
N GLY A 109 -0.81 12.21 32.66
CA GLY A 109 -1.95 12.17 33.58
C GLY A 109 -1.89 10.93 34.46
N LYS A 110 -1.50 11.12 35.72
CA LYS A 110 -1.53 10.13 36.81
C LYS A 110 -2.85 9.33 36.82
N SER A 111 -2.77 8.01 36.73
CA SER A 111 -3.76 7.13 37.36
C SER A 111 -3.04 5.94 37.98
N GLN A 112 -3.02 5.93 39.31
CA GLN A 112 -2.57 4.78 40.07
C GLN A 112 -3.57 3.64 39.89
N ASN A 113 -3.07 2.48 39.46
CA ASN A 113 -3.60 1.23 39.97
C ASN A 113 -2.43 0.29 40.24
N VAL A 114 -2.28 -0.05 41.52
CA VAL A 114 -1.28 -0.97 42.02
C VAL A 114 -1.73 -2.38 41.66
N ASN A 115 -1.02 -3.01 40.73
CA ASN A 115 -0.83 -4.46 40.73
C ASN A 115 0.62 -4.76 40.31
N THR A 116 1.43 -4.88 41.35
CA THR A 116 2.68 -5.64 41.50
C THR A 116 3.10 -6.48 40.29
N GLY A 117 4.15 -6.01 39.61
CA GLY A 117 5.22 -6.83 39.02
C GLY A 117 4.84 -7.75 37.85
N LYS A 118 4.81 -7.21 36.62
CA LYS A 118 4.99 -8.00 35.37
C LYS A 118 5.15 -7.19 34.06
N ASN A 119 5.39 -5.88 34.11
CA ASN A 119 5.49 -5.07 32.86
C ASN A 119 6.79 -5.31 32.06
N PHE A 120 7.81 -5.93 32.66
CA PHE A 120 9.06 -6.25 31.95
C PHE A 120 8.99 -7.50 31.05
N LYS A 121 7.96 -8.35 31.20
CA LYS A 121 7.85 -9.58 30.39
C LYS A 121 7.06 -9.40 29.11
N SER A 122 6.17 -8.41 29.03
CA SER A 122 5.30 -8.21 27.86
C SER A 122 6.11 -7.97 26.58
N SER A 123 7.08 -7.05 26.63
CA SER A 123 7.90 -6.70 25.47
C SER A 123 8.85 -7.85 25.09
N GLN A 124 9.45 -8.53 26.07
CA GLN A 124 10.36 -9.66 25.82
C GLN A 124 9.62 -10.88 25.23
N ILE A 125 8.35 -11.10 25.61
CA ILE A 125 7.50 -12.16 25.03
C ILE A 125 7.21 -11.89 23.55
N GLN A 126 6.99 -10.62 23.16
CA GLN A 126 6.71 -10.27 21.77
C GLN A 126 7.95 -10.45 20.89
N VAL A 127 9.09 -9.93 21.33
CA VAL A 127 10.34 -10.04 20.57
C VAL A 127 10.82 -11.49 20.44
N GLY A 128 10.61 -12.33 21.47
CA GLY A 128 10.90 -13.76 21.37
C GLY A 128 10.04 -14.52 20.38
N SER A 129 8.78 -14.12 20.18
CA SER A 129 7.95 -14.68 19.13
C SER A 129 8.40 -14.28 17.73
N LEU A 130 8.95 -13.06 17.56
CA LEU A 130 9.52 -12.58 16.32
C LEU A 130 10.82 -13.31 15.98
N VAL A 131 11.76 -13.40 16.92
CA VAL A 131 13.03 -14.14 16.76
C VAL A 131 12.77 -15.62 16.45
N THR A 132 11.80 -16.24 17.13
CA THR A 132 11.41 -17.64 16.88
C THR A 132 10.80 -17.82 15.49
N SER A 133 9.90 -16.91 15.09
CA SER A 133 9.26 -16.97 13.76
C SER A 133 10.29 -16.80 12.65
N LEU A 134 11.23 -15.85 12.81
CA LEU A 134 12.32 -15.61 11.89
C LEU A 134 13.27 -16.82 11.76
N GLN A 135 13.56 -17.47 12.90
CA GLN A 135 14.42 -18.64 12.96
C GLN A 135 13.77 -19.86 12.27
N ASN A 136 12.46 -20.03 12.44
CA ASN A 136 11.73 -21.13 11.83
C ASN A 136 11.50 -20.92 10.32
N GLU A 137 11.30 -19.67 9.89
CA GLU A 137 11.04 -19.34 8.48
C GLU A 137 11.65 -17.97 8.12
N PRO A 138 12.84 -17.90 7.50
CA PRO A 138 13.55 -16.64 7.27
C PRO A 138 12.87 -15.72 6.24
N SER A 139 11.92 -16.24 5.45
CA SER A 139 11.05 -15.46 4.56
C SER A 139 10.14 -14.47 5.31
N GLN A 140 9.87 -14.72 6.59
CA GLN A 140 9.02 -13.89 7.44
C GLN A 140 9.61 -12.51 7.72
N MET A 141 10.92 -12.29 7.48
CA MET A 141 11.54 -10.96 7.52
C MET A 141 10.79 -9.92 6.69
N SER A 142 10.24 -10.33 5.55
CA SER A 142 9.50 -9.44 4.63
C SER A 142 8.13 -9.00 5.18
N LEU A 143 7.60 -9.73 6.17
CA LEU A 143 6.28 -9.51 6.76
C LEU A 143 6.35 -8.70 8.07
N LEU A 144 7.56 -8.38 8.55
CA LEU A 144 7.77 -7.60 9.77
C LEU A 144 7.40 -6.13 9.55
N SER A 145 6.74 -5.54 10.54
CA SER A 145 6.45 -4.11 10.58
C SER A 145 7.70 -3.29 10.95
N GLY A 146 7.69 -1.99 10.70
CA GLY A 146 8.77 -1.09 11.14
C GLY A 146 9.02 -1.15 12.65
N THR A 147 7.96 -1.29 13.44
CA THR A 147 8.04 -1.47 14.90
C THR A 147 8.70 -2.79 15.29
N ASP A 148 8.44 -3.87 14.55
CA ASP A 148 9.06 -5.17 14.80
C ASP A 148 10.57 -5.13 14.51
N LEU A 149 10.95 -4.45 13.43
CA LEU A 149 12.35 -4.25 13.05
C LEU A 149 13.11 -3.37 14.04
N GLU A 150 12.48 -2.30 14.55
CA GLU A 150 13.05 -1.43 15.58
C GLU A 150 13.27 -2.19 16.89
N MET A 151 12.28 -3.00 17.31
CA MET A 151 12.43 -3.85 18.48
C MET A 151 13.52 -4.91 18.31
N LEU A 152 13.69 -5.48 17.11
CA LEU A 152 14.76 -6.43 16.81
C LEU A 152 16.13 -5.76 16.74
N SER A 153 16.21 -4.51 16.27
CA SER A 153 17.47 -3.76 16.22
C SER A 153 17.93 -3.29 17.60
N ASP A 154 17.01 -3.06 18.52
CA ASP A 154 17.30 -2.64 19.90
C ASP A 154 17.65 -3.81 20.82
N MET A 155 17.65 -5.05 20.33
CA MET A 155 18.01 -6.21 21.13
C MET A 155 19.52 -6.33 21.36
N ASP A 156 19.90 -6.54 22.61
CA ASP A 156 21.27 -6.95 22.96
C ASP A 156 21.57 -8.36 22.43
N PRO A 157 22.71 -8.58 21.75
CA PRO A 157 23.06 -9.87 21.14
C PRO A 157 23.17 -11.01 22.16
N ASP A 158 23.56 -10.70 23.40
CA ASP A 158 23.65 -11.68 24.48
C ASP A 158 22.26 -12.18 24.91
N SER A 159 21.24 -11.30 24.89
CA SER A 159 19.86 -11.70 25.17
C SER A 159 19.29 -12.60 24.07
N VAL A 160 19.69 -12.39 22.81
CA VAL A 160 19.27 -13.24 21.68
C VAL A 160 19.91 -14.62 21.77
N ALA A 161 21.18 -14.69 22.20
CA ALA A 161 21.91 -15.95 22.38
C ALA A 161 21.21 -16.86 23.40
N ASP A 162 20.70 -16.32 24.50
CA ASP A 162 19.94 -17.08 25.51
C ASP A 162 18.63 -17.64 24.93
N MET A 163 17.94 -16.87 24.10
CA MET A 163 16.66 -17.25 23.49
C MET A 163 16.83 -18.32 22.40
N ILE A 164 17.95 -18.29 21.67
CA ILE A 164 18.32 -19.30 20.68
C ILE A 164 18.86 -20.57 21.37
N SER A 165 19.59 -20.41 22.47
CA SER A 165 20.23 -21.53 23.19
C SER A 165 19.24 -22.49 23.84
N ASP A 166 18.04 -22.02 24.23
CA ASP A 166 16.98 -22.87 24.81
C ASP A 166 16.45 -23.94 23.82
N ARG A 167 16.75 -23.82 22.52
CA ARG A 167 16.46 -24.88 21.51
C ARG A 167 17.63 -25.80 21.19
N SER A 168 18.86 -25.45 21.57
CA SER A 168 20.02 -26.33 21.32
C SER A 168 20.05 -27.56 22.24
N LEU A 169 19.39 -27.50 23.41
CA LEU A 169 19.40 -28.61 24.38
C LEU A 169 18.27 -29.64 24.21
N LYS A 170 17.49 -29.59 23.12
CA LYS A 170 16.68 -30.76 22.70
C LYS A 170 17.46 -31.81 21.91
N TYR A 171 18.77 -31.62 21.74
CA TYR A 171 19.70 -32.69 21.41
C TYR A 171 20.56 -33.05 22.62
N GLN A 172 19.93 -33.45 23.72
CA GLN A 172 20.65 -34.07 24.82
C GLN A 172 20.29 -35.53 24.94
N TYR A 173 21.33 -36.36 24.78
CA TYR A 173 21.48 -37.65 25.45
C TYR A 173 20.47 -38.75 25.08
N VAL A 174 20.81 -39.50 24.02
CA VAL A 174 20.75 -40.96 24.15
C VAL A 174 22.15 -41.41 24.56
N ARG A 175 22.44 -41.28 25.86
CA ARG A 175 23.45 -42.12 26.50
C ARG A 175 22.66 -43.20 27.24
N CYS A 176 22.58 -44.39 26.67
CA CYS A 176 22.42 -45.60 27.44
C CYS A 176 23.62 -46.49 27.14
N ALA A 177 24.46 -46.64 28.16
CA ALA A 177 25.41 -47.74 28.26
C ALA A 177 24.64 -48.97 28.75
N ASP A 178 24.76 -50.09 28.04
CA ASP A 178 25.32 -51.38 28.51
C ASP A 178 25.40 -52.32 27.30
#